data_AF-A0A9D2S7A4-F1
#
_entry.id   AF-A0A9D2S7A4-F1
#
_cell.length_a   1.000
_cell.length_b   1.000
_cell.length_c   1.000
_cell.angle_alpha   90.00
_cell.angle_beta   90.00
_cell.angle_gamma   90.00
#
_symmetry.space_group_name_H-M   'P 1'
#
loop_
_entity.id
_entity.type
_entity.pdbx_description
1 polymer ?
#
loop_
_entity_poly.entity_id
_entity_poly.type
_entity_poly.pdbx_seq_one_letter_code
_entity_poly.pdbx_strand_id
1 'polypeptide(L)' 'YGLDVAPVIKVCSRTEMKEHWFDLIDISAGQVATGEKTIADVGEEIFNMILDVASGTKQPYSDQYGFHNDMCIFNPAPIT' A
#
# COMPACT_ATOMS: atom_id res chain seq x y z
N TYR A 1 -7.81 0.16 -4.65
CA TYR A 1 -7.02 0.88 -5.66
C TYR A 1 -5.75 0.09 -5.94
N GLY A 2 -5.35 -0.01 -7.20
CA GLY A 2 -4.07 -0.58 -7.60
C GLY A 2 -3.85 -0.30 -9.08
N LEU A 3 -2.65 -0.57 -9.57
CA LEU A 3 -2.22 -0.34 -10.94
C LEU A 3 -1.48 -1.58 -11.44
N ASP A 4 -1.63 -1.91 -12.72
CA ASP A 4 -0.86 -3.00 -13.35
C ASP A 4 0.60 -2.57 -13.62
N VAL A 5 0.81 -1.27 -13.88
CA VAL A 5 2.11 -0.72 -14.29
C VAL A 5 3.14 -0.67 -13.17
N ALA A 6 2.72 -0.76 -11.91
CA ALA A 6 3.59 -0.77 -10.75
C ALA A 6 2.87 -1.36 -9.52
N PRO A 7 3.56 -2.12 -8.67
CA PRO A 7 2.99 -2.67 -7.45
C PRO A 7 2.54 -1.57 -6.49
N VAL A 8 1.40 -1.77 -5.82
CA VAL A 8 0.82 -0.77 -4.89
C VAL A 8 0.71 -1.31 -3.47
N ILE A 9 1.75 -1.04 -2.67
CA ILE A 9 1.77 -1.29 -1.22
C ILE A 9 0.82 -0.31 -0.53
N LYS A 10 -0.22 -0.81 0.13
CA LYS A 10 -1.20 0.00 0.86
C LYS A 10 -0.85 0.06 2.33
N VAL A 11 -0.68 1.28 2.82
CA VAL A 11 -0.43 1.58 4.23
C VAL A 11 -1.64 2.29 4.82
N CYS A 12 -2.14 1.84 5.95
CA CYS A 12 -3.23 2.50 6.67
C CYS A 12 -2.75 3.23 7.94
N SER A 13 -3.53 4.19 8.41
CA SER A 13 -3.22 5.01 9.59
C SER A 13 -3.76 4.46 10.92
N ARG A 14 -4.53 3.37 10.90
CA ARG A 14 -5.17 2.76 12.10
C ARG A 14 -5.10 1.25 12.07
N THR A 15 -4.73 0.62 13.17
CA THR A 15 -4.60 -0.85 13.28
C THR A 15 -5.93 -1.55 13.01
N GLU A 16 -7.01 -1.05 13.59
CA GLU A 16 -8.40 -1.50 13.35
C GLU A 16 -8.74 -1.60 11.85
N MET A 17 -8.25 -0.66 11.02
CA MET A 17 -8.52 -0.69 9.58
C MET A 17 -7.82 -1.85 8.89
N LYS A 18 -6.59 -2.18 9.31
CA LYS A 18 -5.88 -3.36 8.80
C LYS A 18 -6.55 -4.64 9.28
N GLU A 19 -7.10 -4.68 10.49
CA GLU A 19 -7.84 -5.85 10.98
C GLU A 19 -9.14 -6.09 10.18
N HIS A 20 -9.89 -5.03 9.89
CA HIS A 20 -11.10 -5.13 9.06
C HIS A 20 -10.81 -5.44 7.58
N TRP A 21 -9.73 -4.89 7.04
CA TRP A 21 -9.33 -5.05 5.63
C TRP A 21 -7.99 -5.79 5.53
N PHE A 22 -7.92 -6.94 6.20
CA PHE A 22 -6.69 -7.71 6.40
C PHE A 22 -6.09 -8.25 5.10
N ASP A 23 -6.90 -8.37 4.05
CA ASP A 23 -6.54 -8.82 2.70
C ASP A 23 -6.40 -7.65 1.70
N LEU A 24 -6.49 -6.40 2.15
CA LEU A 24 -6.36 -5.24 1.27
C LEU A 24 -5.20 -4.34 1.69
N ILE A 25 -5.01 -4.13 2.99
CA ILE A 25 -3.94 -3.28 3.53
C ILE A 25 -2.69 -4.12 3.74
N ASP A 26 -1.54 -3.72 3.22
CA ASP A 26 -0.29 -4.47 3.39
C ASP A 26 0.35 -4.19 4.76
N ILE A 27 0.38 -2.93 5.19
CA ILE A 27 1.02 -2.49 6.46
C ILE A 27 0.09 -1.55 7.24
N SER A 28 0.10 -1.65 8.57
CA SER A 28 -0.53 -0.66 9.45
C SER A 28 0.50 0.25 10.10
N ALA A 29 0.35 1.57 9.92
CA ALA A 29 1.06 2.58 10.69
C ALA A 29 0.31 2.98 11.98
N GLY A 30 -0.82 2.33 12.28
CA GLY A 30 -1.66 2.67 13.44
C GLY A 30 -0.98 2.47 14.80
N GLN A 31 0.00 1.56 14.87
CA GLN A 31 0.77 1.29 16.09
C GLN A 31 1.60 2.49 16.56
N VAL A 32 1.87 3.46 15.67
CA VAL A 32 2.49 4.73 16.05
C VAL A 32 1.56 5.55 16.94
N ALA A 33 0.25 5.54 16.65
CA ALA A 33 -0.73 6.33 17.40
C ALA A 33 -0.99 5.76 18.81
N THR A 34 -0.84 4.44 19.00
CA THR A 34 -0.98 3.78 20.30
C THR A 34 0.31 3.77 21.12
N GLY A 35 1.44 4.17 20.52
CA GLY A 35 2.76 4.15 21.15
C GLY A 35 3.41 2.76 21.21
N GLU A 36 2.84 1.75 20.53
CA GLU A 36 3.40 0.40 20.44
C GLU A 36 4.66 0.34 19.55
N LYS A 37 4.74 1.21 18.54
CA LYS A 37 5.90 1.37 17.65
C LYS A 37 6.23 2.84 17.49
N THR A 38 7.51 3.15 17.25
CA THR A 38 7.92 4.49 16.85
C THR A 38 7.71 4.69 15.34
N ILE A 39 7.80 5.95 14.90
CA ILE A 39 7.80 6.29 13.47
C ILE A 39 8.97 5.59 12.75
N ALA A 40 10.14 5.49 13.40
CA ALA A 40 11.31 4.86 12.82
C ALA A 40 11.08 3.36 12.60
N ASP A 41 10.49 2.66 13.58
CA ASP A 41 10.20 1.22 13.48
C ASP A 41 9.24 0.92 12.31
N VAL A 42 8.16 1.70 12.18
CA VAL A 42 7.21 1.53 11.06
C VAL A 42 7.84 1.96 9.73
N GLY A 43 8.69 2.99 9.74
CA GLY A 43 9.44 3.40 8.55
C GLY A 43 10.37 2.31 8.03
N GLU A 44 11.07 1.61 8.91
CA GLU A 44 11.91 0.46 8.56
C GLU A 44 11.07 -0.72 8.02
N GLU A 45 9.91 -1.00 8.62
CA GLU A 45 8.98 -2.01 8.10
C GLU A 45 8.52 -1.72 6.67
N ILE A 46 8.14 -0.46 6.39
CA ILE A 46 7.76 -0.01 5.04
C ILE A 46 8.93 -0.13 4.08
N PHE A 47 10.14 0.29 4.50
CA PHE A 47 11.33 0.22 3.65
C PHE A 47 11.67 -1.23 3.25
N ASN A 48 11.66 -2.15 4.22
CA ASN A 48 11.90 -3.56 3.94
C ASN A 48 10.83 -4.17 3.03
N MET A 49 9.56 -3.81 3.21
CA MET A 49 8.48 -4.25 2.30
C MET A 49 8.68 -3.72 0.88
N ILE A 50 9.13 -2.47 0.71
CA ILE A 50 9.48 -1.92 -0.61
C ILE A 50 10.57 -2.76 -1.27
N LEU A 51 11.64 -3.11 -0.55
CA LEU A 51 12.72 -3.96 -1.08
C LEU A 51 12.22 -5.34 -1.46
N ASP A 52 11.41 -5.97 -0.61
CA ASP A 52 10.84 -7.29 -0.88
C ASP A 52 9.96 -7.30 -2.13
N VAL A 53 9.09 -6.29 -2.26
CA VAL A 53 8.20 -6.14 -3.42
C VAL A 53 8.97 -5.84 -4.69
N ALA A 54 9.94 -4.92 -4.63
CA ALA A 54 10.80 -4.61 -5.77
C ALA A 54 11.65 -5.82 -6.21
N SER A 55 12.01 -6.70 -5.28
CA SER A 55 12.76 -7.94 -5.54
C SER A 55 11.87 -9.10 -5.99
N GLY A 56 10.54 -8.93 -5.99
CA GLY A 56 9.58 -9.99 -6.31
C GLY A 56 9.47 -11.09 -5.25
N THR A 57 10.04 -10.90 -4.05
CA THR A 57 9.96 -11.88 -2.95
C THR A 57 8.62 -11.78 -2.21
N LYS A 58 7.96 -10.63 -2.28
CA LYS A 58 6.58 -10.41 -1.83
C LYS A 58 5.75 -9.76 -2.92
N GLN A 59 4.45 -9.98 -2.87
CA GLN A 59 3.48 -9.30 -3.73
C GLN A 59 2.47 -8.54 -2.85
N PRO A 60 2.19 -7.26 -3.13
CA PRO A 60 1.12 -6.54 -2.45
C PRO A 60 -0.24 -7.17 -2.76
N TYR A 61 -1.22 -6.96 -1.88
CA TYR A 61 -2.56 -7.50 -2.09
C TYR A 61 -3.25 -7.01 -3.37
N SER A 62 -2.90 -5.82 -3.90
CA SER A 62 -3.43 -5.40 -5.21
C SER A 62 -3.09 -6.38 -6.30
N ASP A 63 -1.86 -6.88 -6.29
CA ASP A 63 -1.29 -7.65 -7.38
C ASP A 63 -1.72 -9.12 -7.23
N GLN A 64 -1.82 -9.60 -5.97
CA GLN A 64 -2.37 -10.93 -5.67
C GLN A 64 -3.82 -11.10 -6.13
N TYR A 65 -4.66 -10.06 -5.95
CA TYR A 65 -6.09 -10.12 -6.28
C TYR A 65 -6.45 -9.43 -7.61
N GLY A 66 -5.47 -8.89 -8.34
CA GLY A 66 -5.67 -8.26 -9.65
C GLY A 66 -6.45 -6.94 -9.60
N PHE A 67 -6.30 -6.15 -8.53
CA PHE A 67 -6.93 -4.83 -8.39
C PHE A 67 -6.24 -3.77 -9.27
N HIS A 68 -6.34 -3.92 -10.59
CA HIS A 68 -5.67 -3.04 -11.55
C HIS A 68 -6.69 -2.11 -12.21
N ASN A 69 -6.62 -0.83 -11.87
CA ASN A 69 -7.40 0.19 -12.59
C ASN A 69 -6.70 0.54 -13.91
N ASP A 70 -7.50 0.93 -14.90
CA ASP A 70 -6.98 1.51 -16.15
C ASP A 70 -6.12 2.74 -15.87
N MET A 71 -5.14 2.98 -16.74
CA MET A 71 -4.34 4.21 -16.69
C MET A 71 -5.20 5.43 -17.00
N CYS A 72 -5.42 6.27 -16.00
CA CYS A 72 -6.10 7.56 -16.15
C CYS A 72 -5.10 8.65 -16.52
N ILE A 73 -4.99 8.96 -17.82
CA ILE A 73 -4.14 10.06 -18.29
C ILE A 73 -4.76 11.40 -17.92
N PHE A 74 -3.96 12.26 -17.29
CA PHE A 74 -4.38 13.63 -17.00
C PHE A 74 -4.51 14.43 -18.30
N ASN A 75 -5.75 14.80 -18.65
CA ASN A 75 -6.05 15.74 -19.73
C ASN A 75 -6.61 17.04 -19.13
N PRO A 76 -5.86 18.15 -19.12
CA PRO A 76 -6.34 19.43 -18.61
C PRO A 76 -7.22 20.20 -19.60
N ALA A 77 -7.26 19.80 -20.88
CA ALA A 77 -8.04 20.49 -21.90
C ALA A 77 -9.52 20.07 -21.87
N PRO A 78 -10.46 20.97 -22.23
CA PRO A 78 -11.86 20.58 -22.41
C PRO A 78 -11.98 19.53 -23.52
N ILE A 79 -12.88 18.57 -23.33
CA ILE A 79 -13.25 17.62 -24.38
C ILE A 79 -14.29 18.34 -25.25
N THR A 80 -13.91 18.64 -26.48
CA THR A 80 -14.76 19.27 -27.50
C THR A 80 -15.31 18.24 -28.48
#